data_AF-A0A1A8BM91-F1
#
_entry.id   AF-A0A1A8BM91-F1
#
_cell.length_a   1.000
_cell.length_b   1.000
_cell.length_c   1.000
_cell.angle_alpha   90.00
_cell.angle_beta   90.00
_cell.angle_gamma   90.00
#
_symmetry.space_group_name_H-M   'P 1'
#
loop_
_entity.id
_entity.type
_entity.pdbx_description
1 polymer ?
#
loop_
_entity_poly.entity_id
_entity_poly.type
_entity_poly.pdbx_seq_one_letter_code
_entity_poly.pdbx_strand_id
1 'polypeptide(L)' 'WQFASEGADIGFGVFLKAKKGEWKKASEMQEVILSQRFNSHLVPEDGSLTCERPGVYVLRFDNTYSIFQAKRISYTVE' A
#
# COMPACT_ATOMS: atom_id res chain seq x y z
N TRP A 1 4.96 8.08 4.06
CA TRP A 1 3.65 7.55 4.45
C TRP A 1 3.73 7.02 5.87
N GLN A 2 2.60 7.01 6.56
CA GLN A 2 2.41 6.32 7.83
C GLN A 2 1.03 5.67 7.83
N PHE A 3 0.90 4.45 8.34
CA PHE A 3 -0.39 3.77 8.44
C PHE A 3 -0.48 2.82 9.63
N ALA A 4 -1.71 2.58 10.08
CA ALA A 4 -2.05 1.58 11.07
C ALA A 4 -3.31 0.83 10.63
N SER A 5 -3.39 -0.46 10.92
CA SER A 5 -4.57 -1.29 10.69
C SER A 5 -5.24 -1.66 12.01
N GLU A 6 -6.54 -1.89 11.99
CA GLU A 6 -7.24 -2.40 13.17
C GLU A 6 -7.34 -3.93 13.16
N GLY A 7 -6.99 -4.54 14.29
CA GLY A 7 -7.28 -5.93 14.62
C GLY A 7 -6.31 -6.98 14.07
N ALA A 8 -5.76 -6.81 12.85
CA ALA A 8 -4.76 -7.74 12.32
C ALA A 8 -3.83 -7.09 11.30
N ASP A 9 -2.86 -7.86 10.83
CA ASP A 9 -1.86 -7.45 9.85
C ASP A 9 -2.49 -7.12 8.49
N ILE A 10 -1.78 -6.31 7.70
CA ILE A 10 -2.22 -5.89 6.37
C ILE A 10 -1.07 -5.98 5.38
N GLY A 11 -1.37 -6.35 4.14
CA GLY A 11 -0.42 -6.23 3.05
C GLY A 11 -0.23 -4.77 2.64
N PHE A 12 0.99 -4.32 2.44
CA PHE A 12 1.28 -2.99 1.91
C PHE A 12 2.40 -3.03 0.87
N GLY A 13 2.23 -2.27 -0.21
CA GLY A 13 3.23 -2.09 -1.26
C GLY A 13 3.01 -0.80 -2.05
N VAL A 14 4.02 -0.38 -2.79
CA VAL A 14 3.98 0.85 -3.60
C VAL A 14 4.26 0.52 -5.05
N PHE A 15 3.37 0.98 -5.93
CA PHE A 15 3.39 0.70 -7.36
C PHE A 15 3.49 2.00 -8.14
N LEU A 16 4.04 1.94 -9.35
CA LEU A 16 4.13 3.06 -10.27
C LEU A 16 3.30 2.78 -11.52
N LYS A 17 2.49 3.78 -11.92
CA LYS A 17 1.81 3.80 -13.22
C LYS A 17 2.08 5.10 -13.95
N ALA A 18 1.95 5.07 -15.28
CA ALA A 18 2.33 6.18 -16.15
C ALA A 18 1.36 7.37 -16.06
N LYS A 19 0.04 7.12 -15.97
CA LYS A 19 -0.98 8.18 -16.06
C LYS A 19 -1.99 8.12 -14.92
N LYS A 20 -2.46 9.29 -14.50
CA LYS A 20 -3.60 9.45 -13.58
C LYS A 20 -4.88 9.07 -14.31
N GLY A 21 -5.77 8.31 -13.66
CA GLY A 21 -7.03 7.83 -14.25
C GLY A 21 -6.93 6.57 -15.12
N GLU A 22 -5.72 6.11 -15.46
CA GLU A 22 -5.54 4.82 -16.10
C GLU A 22 -5.84 3.69 -15.10
N TRP A 23 -6.80 2.84 -15.43
CA TRP A 23 -7.05 1.61 -14.71
C TRP A 23 -6.09 0.53 -15.22
N LYS A 24 -5.18 0.11 -14.36
CA LYS A 24 -4.32 -1.06 -14.59
C LYS A 24 -4.52 -2.03 -13.45
N LYS A 25 -4.38 -3.32 -13.73
CA LYS A 25 -4.30 -4.32 -12.66
C LYS A 25 -2.99 -4.10 -11.89
N ALA A 26 -2.97 -4.42 -10.60
CA ALA A 26 -1.76 -4.32 -9.79
C ALA A 26 -0.58 -5.11 -10.41
N SER A 27 -0.87 -6.27 -11.02
CA SER A 27 0.10 -7.11 -11.74
C SER A 27 0.73 -6.47 -12.99
N GLU A 28 0.11 -5.41 -13.52
CA GLU A 28 0.60 -4.67 -14.70
C GLU A 28 1.29 -3.36 -14.31
N MET A 29 1.20 -2.97 -13.03
CA MET A 29 1.92 -1.82 -12.51
C MET A 29 3.33 -2.25 -12.12
N GLN A 30 4.28 -1.32 -12.23
CA GLN A 30 5.62 -1.61 -11.78
C GLN A 30 5.68 -1.51 -10.25
N GLU A 31 6.07 -2.61 -9.60
CA GLU A 31 6.37 -2.58 -8.16
C GLU A 31 7.63 -1.75 -7.91
N VAL A 32 7.48 -0.71 -7.08
CA VAL A 32 8.59 0.10 -6.56
C VAL A 32 8.98 -0.38 -5.18
N ILE A 33 7.98 -0.71 -4.36
CA ILE A 33 8.14 -1.39 -3.08
C ILE A 33 7.31 -2.65 -3.11
N LEU A 34 7.98 -3.79 -2.90
CA LEU A 34 7.37 -5.11 -2.89
C LEU A 34 6.23 -5.16 -1.87
N SER A 35 5.13 -5.79 -2.25
CA SER A 35 4.00 -5.99 -1.33
C SER A 35 4.40 -6.97 -0.22
N GLN A 36 4.41 -6.51 1.02
CA GLN A 36 4.75 -7.31 2.20
C GLN A 36 3.66 -7.22 3.26
N ARG A 37 3.63 -8.20 4.18
CA ARG A 37 2.67 -8.22 5.31
C ARG A 37 3.27 -7.48 6.49
N PHE A 38 2.51 -6.52 7.02
CA PHE A 38 2.92 -5.70 8.15
C PHE A 38 1.96 -5.86 9.33
N ASN A 39 2.51 -5.99 10.53
CA ASN A 39 1.74 -6.07 11.77
C ASN A 39 1.35 -4.66 12.27
N SER A 40 0.78 -3.84 11.39
CA SER A 40 0.50 -2.42 11.66
C SER A 40 -0.65 -2.16 12.65
N HIS A 41 -1.21 -3.23 13.22
CA HIS A 41 -2.18 -3.23 14.31
C HIS A 41 -1.52 -3.21 15.69
N LEU A 42 -0.25 -3.60 15.79
CA LEU A 42 0.53 -3.55 17.03
C LEU A 42 1.28 -2.23 17.14
N VAL A 43 1.90 -1.80 16.03
CA VAL A 43 2.70 -0.58 15.94
C VAL A 43 2.44 0.06 14.58
N PRO A 44 2.18 1.37 14.48
CA PRO A 44 2.03 2.04 13.20
C PRO A 44 3.29 1.88 12.34
N GLU A 45 3.11 1.62 11.05
CA GLU A 45 4.20 1.50 10.10
C GLU A 45 4.41 2.82 9.38
N ASP A 46 5.66 3.27 9.31
CA ASP A 46 6.06 4.45 8.57
C ASP A 46 7.13 4.11 7.52
N GLY A 47 7.20 4.94 6.48
CA GLY A 47 8.19 4.77 5.44
C GLY A 47 8.22 5.93 4.47
N SER A 48 9.34 6.05 3.75
CA SER A 48 9.56 7.08 2.75
C SER A 48 10.04 6.46 1.44
N LEU A 49 9.72 7.11 0.32
CA LEU A 49 10.20 6.72 -0.99
C LEU A 49 10.67 7.96 -1.74
N THR A 50 11.88 7.89 -2.29
CA THR A 50 12.36 8.89 -3.23
C THR A 50 11.74 8.64 -4.59
N CYS A 51 10.98 9.60 -5.11
CA CYS A 51 10.33 9.49 -6.41
C CYS A 51 11.33 9.75 -7.56
N GLU A 52 12.09 8.72 -7.94
CA GLU A 52 13.11 8.83 -8.99
C GLU A 52 12.54 9.09 -10.39
N ARG A 53 11.29 8.67 -10.63
CA ARG A 53 10.66 8.74 -11.96
C ARG A 53 9.32 9.45 -11.90
N PRO A 54 9.00 10.29 -12.90
CA PRO A 54 7.69 10.92 -12.99
C PRO A 54 6.61 9.86 -13.26
N GLY A 55 5.49 9.98 -12.56
CA GLY A 55 4.35 9.10 -12.72
C GLY A 55 3.40 9.19 -11.54
N VAL A 56 2.49 8.24 -11.44
CA VAL A 56 1.54 8.13 -10.34
C VAL A 56 1.94 6.96 -9.46
N TYR A 57 2.37 7.28 -8.24
CA TYR A 57 2.65 6.31 -7.21
C TYR A 57 1.34 5.90 -6.53
N VAL A 58 1.10 4.60 -6.49
CA VAL A 58 -0.10 3.98 -5.93
C VAL A 58 0.30 3.22 -4.68
N LEU A 59 -0.10 3.74 -3.52
CA LEU A 59 0.01 3.03 -2.25
C LEU A 59 -1.16 2.05 -2.17
N ARG A 60 -0.86 0.75 -2.11
CA ARG A 60 -1.86 -0.31 -2.11
C ARG A 60 -1.87 -1.02 -0.76
N PHE A 61 -3.04 -1.03 -0.14
CA PHE A 61 -3.34 -1.87 1.02
C PHE A 61 -4.04 -3.14 0.55
N ASP A 62 -3.43 -4.30 0.80
CA ASP A 62 -3.92 -5.60 0.37
C ASP A 62 -4.46 -6.40 1.55
N ASN A 63 -5.77 -6.68 1.52
CA ASN A 63 -6.49 -7.48 2.53
C ASN A 63 -6.85 -8.89 2.02
N THR A 64 -6.25 -9.38 0.93
CA THR A 64 -6.57 -10.69 0.33
C THR A 64 -6.37 -11.87 1.29
N TYR A 65 -5.57 -11.71 2.35
CA TYR A 65 -5.34 -12.74 3.37
C TYR A 65 -6.48 -12.87 4.38
N SER A 66 -7.38 -11.89 4.48
CA SER A 66 -8.52 -11.92 5.41
C SER A 66 -9.82 -12.18 4.66
N ILE A 67 -10.26 -13.43 4.65
CA ILE A 67 -11.48 -13.85 3.93
C ILE A 67 -12.75 -13.36 4.65
N PHE A 68 -12.72 -13.28 5.97
CA PHE A 68 -13.90 -13.00 6.80
C PHE A 68 -13.88 -11.63 7.48
N GLN A 69 -12.76 -10.91 7.44
CA GLN A 69 -12.58 -9.66 8.17
C GLN A 69 -12.27 -8.50 7.23
N ALA A 70 -13.16 -7.51 7.20
CA ALA A 70 -12.82 -6.19 6.70
C ALA A 70 -11.86 -5.51 7.68
N LYS A 71 -10.87 -4.76 7.16
CA LYS A 71 -9.93 -4.01 7.98
C LYS A 71 -10.13 -2.52 7.77
N ARG A 72 -10.18 -1.78 8.88
CA ARG A 72 -10.10 -0.32 8.87
C ARG A 72 -8.62 0.07 8.90
N ILE A 73 -8.25 1.00 8.02
CA ILE A 73 -6.87 1.48 7.87
C ILE A 73 -6.89 2.99 8.02
N SER A 74 -6.10 3.50 8.96
CA SER A 74 -5.81 4.91 9.13
C SER A 74 -4.45 5.19 8.51
N TYR A 75 -4.35 6.21 7.65
CA TYR A 75 -3.11 6.51 6.95
C TYR A 75 -2.92 8.03 6.74
N THR A 76 -1.65 8.41 6.59
CA THR A 76 -1.21 9.76 6.22
C THR A 76 -0.12 9.66 5.17
N VAL A 77 -0.19 10.51 4.15
CA VAL A 77 0.80 10.59 3.07
C VAL A 77 1.14 12.07 2.88
N GLU A 78 2.44 12.35 2.81
CA GLU A 78 3.03 13.66 2.57
C GLU A 78 3.88 13.61 1.31
#